data_AF-A3SNW2-F1
#
_entry.id   AF-A3SNW2-F1
#
_cell.length_a   1.000
_cell.length_b   1.000
_cell.length_c   1.000
_cell.angle_alpha   90.00
_cell.angle_beta   90.00
_cell.angle_gamma   90.00
#
_symmetry.space_group_name_H-M   'P 1'
#
loop_
_entity.id
_entity.type
_entity.pdbx_description
1 polymer ?
#
loop_
_entity_poly.entity_id
_entity_poly.type
_entity_poly.pdbx_seq_one_letter_code
_entity_poly.pdbx_strand_id
1 'polypeptide(L)'
;MADDAGIELDVQQTDRGEQAVTVYEITPPDLIENSGLADLEDIDPEVIRNAPLEPARIKWFDKGKGFGFANTFGREEDVFVHIEVLRRSGLADLQPGEALAIRVIEGKRGRMATEVRGWESAAKILSED
;
A
#
# COMPACT_ATOMS: atom_id res chain seq x y z
N MET A 1 9.35 -3.77 3.87
CA MET A 1 10.42 -2.83 4.28
C MET A 1 9.74 -1.69 5.00
N ALA A 2 10.29 -1.23 6.12
CA ALA A 2 9.75 -0.14 6.94
C ALA A 2 10.50 1.17 6.64
N ASP A 3 10.90 1.33 5.38
CA ASP A 3 11.63 2.51 4.94
C ASP A 3 10.67 3.70 5.09
N ASP A 4 11.20 4.81 5.62
CA ASP A 4 10.48 6.07 5.86
C ASP A 4 9.52 6.08 7.07
N ALA A 5 9.55 5.07 7.94
CA ALA A 5 8.80 5.10 9.19
C ALA A 5 9.40 6.13 10.18
N GLY A 6 8.54 6.95 10.79
CA GLY A 6 8.91 7.81 11.90
C GLY A 6 9.07 6.99 13.18
N ILE A 7 10.12 7.23 13.97
CA ILE A 7 10.30 6.57 15.27
C ILE A 7 10.69 7.62 16.31
N GLU A 8 9.93 7.69 17.40
CA GLU A 8 10.28 8.46 18.59
C GLU A 8 10.90 7.51 19.63
N LEU A 9 12.11 7.82 20.08
CA LEU A 9 12.90 6.93 20.95
C LEU A 9 13.87 7.70 21.85
N ASP A 10 14.24 7.09 22.97
CA ASP A 10 15.35 7.54 23.82
C ASP A 10 16.68 7.00 23.31
N VAL A 11 17.69 7.87 23.34
CA VAL A 11 19.08 7.53 23.03
C VAL A 11 19.95 7.68 24.27
N GLN A 12 20.72 6.63 24.57
CA GLN A 12 21.77 6.67 25.57
C GLN A 12 23.13 6.86 24.90
N GLN A 13 23.91 7.84 25.39
CA GLN A 13 25.32 7.99 25.01
C GLN A 13 26.19 6.98 25.76
N THR A 14 27.05 6.28 25.05
CA THR A 14 28.01 5.33 25.62
C THR A 14 29.40 5.53 25.01
N ASP A 15 30.41 4.91 25.60
CA ASP A 15 31.79 4.89 25.07
C ASP A 15 31.88 4.23 23.68
N ARG A 16 30.82 3.53 23.24
CA ARG A 16 30.70 2.90 21.93
C ARG A 16 29.80 3.67 20.96
N GLY A 17 29.30 4.84 21.38
CA GLY A 17 28.40 5.70 20.60
C GLY A 17 26.98 5.76 21.14
N GLU A 18 26.08 6.31 20.33
CA GLU A 18 24.65 6.42 20.60
C GLU A 18 23.94 5.06 20.48
N GLN A 19 23.15 4.71 21.49
CA GLN A 19 22.37 3.48 21.52
C GLN A 19 20.91 3.80 21.82
N ALA A 20 19.99 3.32 20.98
CA ALA A 20 18.56 3.38 21.27
C ALA A 20 18.23 2.47 22.46
N VAL A 21 17.53 2.99 23.47
CA VAL A 21 17.21 2.27 24.71
C VAL A 21 15.71 2.02 24.91
N THR A 22 14.86 2.94 24.46
CA THR A 22 13.40 2.80 24.56
C THR A 22 12.75 3.39 23.31
N VAL A 23 11.81 2.68 22.69
CA VAL A 23 10.96 3.21 21.61
C VAL A 23 9.61 3.59 22.19
N TYR A 24 9.19 4.84 21.98
CA TYR A 24 7.91 5.37 22.47
C TYR A 24 6.81 5.25 21.42
N GLU A 25 7.10 5.67 20.19
CA GLU A 25 6.13 5.68 19.10
C GLU A 25 6.79 5.24 17.79
N ILE A 26 6.02 4.54 16.96
CA ILE A 26 6.36 4.24 15.58
C ILE A 26 5.23 4.79 14.73
N THR A 27 5.52 5.82 13.95
CA THR A 27 4.59 6.39 12.97
C THR A 27 4.79 5.67 11.64
N PRO A 28 3.71 5.15 11.01
CA PRO A 28 3.81 4.55 9.69
C PRO A 28 4.40 5.53 8.67
N PRO A 29 5.13 5.05 7.65
CA PRO A 29 5.63 5.90 6.58
C PRO A 29 4.50 6.60 5.82
N ASP A 30 4.77 7.79 5.30
CA ASP A 30 3.79 8.54 4.53
C ASP A 30 3.43 7.78 3.24
N LEU A 31 2.14 7.44 3.12
CA LEU A 31 1.62 6.64 2.02
C LEU A 31 1.69 7.38 0.67
N ILE A 32 1.94 8.69 0.66
CA ILE A 32 1.77 9.53 -0.53
C ILE A 32 3.10 9.85 -1.20
N GLU A 33 4.18 10.09 -0.45
CA GLU A 33 5.46 10.48 -1.05
C GLU A 33 5.98 9.40 -2.02
N ASN A 34 6.32 9.79 -3.25
CA ASN A 34 6.86 8.93 -4.33
C ASN A 34 5.93 7.80 -4.84
N SER A 35 4.67 7.75 -4.42
CA SER A 35 3.75 6.64 -4.73
C SER A 35 3.00 6.77 -6.07
N GLY A 36 3.09 7.92 -6.75
CA GLY A 36 2.19 8.26 -7.86
C GLY A 36 0.75 8.56 -7.40
N LEU A 37 0.51 8.65 -6.09
CA LEU A 37 -0.77 8.94 -5.44
C LEU A 37 -0.91 10.41 -5.02
N ALA A 38 -0.26 11.34 -5.71
CA ALA A 38 -0.48 12.80 -5.55
C ALA A 38 -1.98 13.16 -5.62
N ASP A 39 -2.76 12.35 -6.34
CA ASP A 39 -4.21 12.48 -6.43
C ASP A 39 -4.96 12.21 -5.11
N LEU A 40 -4.28 11.73 -4.06
CA LEU A 40 -4.81 11.45 -2.72
C LEU A 40 -4.33 12.44 -1.64
N GLU A 41 -3.58 13.49 -2.00
CA GLU A 41 -3.03 14.47 -1.05
C GLU A 41 -4.06 15.09 -0.09
N ASP A 42 -5.30 15.24 -0.54
CA ASP A 42 -6.40 15.84 0.24
C ASP A 42 -7.18 14.81 1.08
N ILE A 43 -6.75 13.55 1.08
CA ILE A 43 -7.42 12.46 1.77
C ILE A 43 -6.66 12.12 3.05
N ASP A 44 -7.38 12.09 4.17
CA ASP A 44 -6.82 11.69 5.46
C ASP A 44 -6.20 10.28 5.36
N PRO A 45 -4.91 10.11 5.70
CA PRO A 45 -4.24 8.81 5.69
C PRO A 45 -4.97 7.72 6.50
N GLU A 46 -5.70 8.08 7.56
CA GLU A 46 -6.53 7.12 8.31
C GLU A 46 -7.71 6.59 7.48
N VAL A 47 -8.31 7.41 6.62
CA VAL A 47 -9.36 6.94 5.71
C VAL A 47 -8.77 5.92 4.74
N ILE A 48 -7.57 6.18 4.23
CA ILE A 48 -6.85 5.27 3.36
C ILE A 48 -6.57 3.95 4.08
N ARG A 49 -6.02 4.00 5.30
CA ARG A 49 -5.67 2.81 6.10
C ARG A 49 -6.89 1.96 6.49
N ASN A 50 -8.03 2.58 6.73
CA ASN A 50 -9.23 1.90 7.21
C ASN A 50 -10.20 1.44 6.11
N ALA A 51 -10.01 1.85 4.85
CA ALA A 51 -10.85 1.42 3.73
C ALA A 51 -10.76 -0.10 3.50
N PRO A 52 -11.84 -0.85 3.25
CA PRO A 52 -11.77 -2.31 3.18
C PRO A 52 -10.88 -2.83 2.03
N LEU A 53 -10.32 -4.03 2.22
CA LEU A 53 -9.69 -4.78 1.13
C LEU A 53 -10.79 -5.41 0.26
N GLU A 54 -10.83 -5.06 -1.02
CA GLU A 54 -11.76 -5.60 -2.01
C GLU A 54 -11.08 -6.71 -2.83
N PRO A 55 -11.69 -7.89 -2.99
CA PRO A 55 -11.26 -8.87 -3.98
C PRO A 55 -11.22 -8.24 -5.38
N ALA A 56 -10.16 -8.54 -6.13
CA ALA A 56 -9.95 -7.98 -7.45
C ALA A 56 -9.19 -8.93 -8.37
N ARG A 57 -9.21 -8.59 -9.66
CA ARG A 57 -8.46 -9.28 -10.72
C ARG A 57 -7.67 -8.28 -11.54
N ILE A 58 -6.42 -8.59 -11.84
CA ILE A 58 -5.61 -7.76 -12.72
C ILE A 58 -6.10 -7.84 -14.15
N LYS A 59 -6.41 -6.69 -14.73
CA LYS A 59 -6.78 -6.57 -16.14
C LYS A 59 -5.53 -6.59 -17.00
N TRP A 60 -4.56 -5.77 -16.64
CA TRP A 60 -3.22 -5.75 -17.22
C TRP A 60 -2.26 -4.95 -16.32
N PHE A 61 -0.97 -5.24 -16.41
CA PHE A 61 0.08 -4.46 -15.77
C PHE A 61 1.29 -4.38 -16.70
N ASP A 62 1.86 -3.19 -16.86
CA ASP A 62 3.06 -2.95 -17.65
C ASP A 62 4.18 -2.50 -16.70
N LYS A 63 5.04 -3.45 -16.33
CA LYS A 63 6.18 -3.21 -15.44
C LYS A 63 7.17 -2.18 -16.01
N GLY A 64 7.31 -2.11 -17.34
CA GLY A 64 8.19 -1.15 -18.00
C GLY A 64 7.66 0.28 -17.87
N LYS A 65 6.34 0.46 -17.92
CA LYS A 65 5.69 1.75 -17.68
C LYS A 65 5.44 2.05 -16.20
N GLY A 66 5.48 1.02 -15.34
CA GLY A 66 5.30 1.14 -13.91
C GLY A 66 3.84 1.28 -13.45
N PHE A 67 2.87 0.89 -14.27
CA PHE A 67 1.46 0.94 -13.88
C PHE A 67 0.59 -0.09 -14.62
N GLY A 68 -0.63 -0.27 -14.11
CA GLY A 68 -1.65 -1.12 -14.70
C GLY A 68 -3.05 -0.82 -14.16
N PHE A 69 -3.98 -1.71 -14.45
CA PHE A 69 -5.35 -1.62 -13.96
C PHE A 69 -5.88 -2.98 -13.49
N ALA A 70 -6.73 -2.92 -12.48
CA ALA A 70 -7.46 -4.04 -11.92
C ALA A 70 -8.97 -3.77 -11.96
N ASN A 71 -9.78 -4.83 -11.87
CA ASN A 71 -11.21 -4.72 -11.65
C ASN A 71 -11.56 -5.37 -10.32
N THR A 72 -12.37 -4.67 -9.52
CA THR A 72 -13.00 -5.21 -8.31
C THR A 72 -14.25 -5.97 -8.70
N PHE A 73 -14.58 -7.05 -8.00
CA PHE A 73 -15.74 -7.86 -8.38
C PHE A 73 -17.05 -7.09 -8.20
N GLY A 74 -17.93 -7.17 -9.20
CA GLY A 74 -19.22 -6.49 -9.19
C GLY A 74 -19.18 -5.00 -9.56
N ARG A 75 -18.03 -4.49 -10.01
CA ARG A 75 -17.86 -3.11 -10.47
C ARG A 75 -17.23 -3.07 -11.85
N GLU A 76 -17.67 -2.14 -12.69
CA GLU A 76 -17.16 -1.97 -14.05
C GLU A 76 -15.96 -1.01 -14.11
N GLU A 77 -15.81 -0.13 -13.11
CA GLU A 77 -14.72 0.84 -13.10
C GLU A 77 -13.36 0.17 -12.92
N ASP A 78 -12.39 0.61 -13.73
CA ASP A 78 -11.00 0.20 -13.59
C ASP A 78 -10.37 0.89 -12.37
N VAL A 79 -9.61 0.14 -11.59
CA VAL A 79 -8.80 0.64 -10.47
C VAL A 79 -7.36 0.79 -10.95
N PHE A 80 -6.83 2.01 -10.88
CA PHE A 80 -5.44 2.29 -11.24
C PHE A 80 -4.48 1.68 -10.22
N VAL A 81 -3.42 1.01 -10.70
CA VAL A 81 -2.41 0.38 -9.85
C VAL A 81 -1.02 0.88 -10.24
N HIS A 82 -0.32 1.54 -9.31
CA HIS A 82 1.04 2.04 -9.52
C HIS A 82 2.10 1.08 -8.96
N ILE A 83 3.26 0.99 -9.62
CA ILE A 83 4.36 0.08 -9.23
C ILE A 83 4.85 0.30 -7.80
N GLU A 84 4.76 1.52 -7.28
CA GLU A 84 5.19 1.81 -5.91
C GLU A 84 4.27 1.16 -4.87
N VAL A 85 2.97 1.04 -5.17
CA VAL A 85 2.01 0.33 -4.33
C VAL A 85 2.37 -1.16 -4.25
N LEU A 86 2.78 -1.76 -5.38
CA LEU A 86 3.27 -3.15 -5.43
C LEU A 86 4.52 -3.31 -4.57
N ARG A 87 5.52 -2.45 -4.74
CA ARG A 87 6.81 -2.54 -4.02
C ARG A 87 6.61 -2.47 -2.51
N ARG A 88 5.79 -1.52 -2.03
CA ARG A 88 5.43 -1.41 -0.60
C ARG A 88 4.68 -2.64 -0.09
N SER A 89 3.91 -3.26 -0.97
CA SER A 89 3.21 -4.52 -0.71
C SER A 89 4.11 -5.76 -0.81
N GLY A 90 5.40 -5.59 -1.13
CA GLY A 90 6.36 -6.69 -1.30
C GLY A 90 6.23 -7.45 -2.63
N LEU A 91 5.52 -6.88 -3.61
CA LEU A 91 5.29 -7.46 -4.93
C LEU A 91 6.19 -6.77 -5.97
N ALA A 92 6.68 -7.56 -6.94
CA ALA A 92 7.59 -7.07 -7.97
C ALA A 92 6.95 -6.99 -9.37
N ASP A 93 5.82 -7.65 -9.57
CA ASP A 93 5.08 -7.70 -10.83
C ASP A 93 3.66 -8.25 -10.59
N LEU A 94 2.79 -8.13 -11.60
CA LEU A 94 1.42 -8.63 -11.61
C LEU A 94 1.07 -9.21 -12.99
N GLN A 95 0.42 -10.37 -13.02
CA GLN A 95 0.04 -11.01 -14.28
C GLN A 95 -1.43 -10.73 -14.64
N PRO A 96 -1.79 -10.55 -15.92
CA PRO A 96 -3.18 -10.49 -16.35
C PRO A 96 -3.99 -11.70 -15.87
N GLY A 97 -5.15 -11.44 -15.28
CA GLY A 97 -6.02 -12.46 -14.71
C GLY A 97 -5.69 -12.90 -13.29
N GLU A 98 -4.58 -12.43 -12.71
CA GLU A 98 -4.18 -12.73 -11.34
C GLU A 98 -5.22 -12.24 -10.34
N ALA A 99 -5.61 -13.12 -9.42
CA ALA A 99 -6.52 -12.80 -8.32
C ALA A 99 -5.73 -12.24 -7.14
N LEU A 100 -6.29 -11.25 -6.47
CA LEU A 100 -5.68 -10.56 -5.33
C LEU A 100 -6.75 -9.78 -4.56
N ALA A 101 -6.35 -9.10 -3.49
CA ALA A 101 -7.17 -8.06 -2.86
C ALA A 101 -6.48 -6.70 -2.97
N ILE A 102 -7.25 -5.65 -3.19
CA ILE A 102 -6.78 -4.27 -3.24
C ILE A 102 -7.55 -3.39 -2.29
N ARG A 103 -6.86 -2.43 -1.68
CA ARG A 103 -7.52 -1.32 -1.00
C ARG A 103 -7.74 -0.20 -2.00
N VAL A 104 -8.98 0.25 -2.14
CA VAL A 104 -9.35 1.22 -3.18
C VAL A 104 -9.80 2.53 -2.55
N ILE A 105 -9.28 3.63 -3.08
CA ILE A 105 -9.67 4.99 -2.70
C ILE A 105 -10.08 5.76 -3.96
N GLU A 106 -11.09 6.61 -3.82
CA GLU A 106 -11.48 7.55 -4.87
C GLU A 106 -10.54 8.77 -4.83
N GLY A 107 -9.67 8.89 -5.82
CA GLY A 107 -8.78 10.03 -5.99
C GLY A 107 -9.33 11.04 -7.01
N LYS A 108 -8.59 12.14 -7.20
CA LYS A 108 -8.94 13.20 -8.18
C LYS A 108 -9.14 12.71 -9.61
N ARG A 109 -8.54 11.56 -9.96
CA ARG A 109 -8.53 10.97 -11.31
C ARG A 109 -9.25 9.62 -11.40
N GLY A 110 -10.06 9.30 -10.39
CA GLY A 110 -10.82 8.05 -10.31
C GLY A 110 -10.28 7.10 -9.24
N ARG A 111 -10.70 5.83 -9.32
CA ARG A 111 -10.34 4.78 -8.35
C ARG A 111 -8.86 4.40 -8.45
N MET A 112 -8.17 4.40 -7.31
CA MET A 112 -6.75 4.08 -7.19
C MET A 112 -6.52 3.02 -6.11
N ALA A 113 -5.61 2.09 -6.37
CA ALA A 113 -5.14 1.14 -5.39
C ALA A 113 -4.12 1.80 -4.45
N THR A 114 -4.33 1.66 -3.14
CA THR A 114 -3.40 2.16 -2.11
C THR A 114 -2.65 1.03 -1.40
N GLU A 115 -3.13 -0.20 -1.57
CA GLU A 115 -2.50 -1.42 -1.07
C GLU A 115 -2.87 -2.59 -1.99
N VAL A 116 -1.94 -3.52 -2.19
CA VAL A 116 -2.19 -4.77 -2.93
C VAL A 116 -1.78 -5.95 -2.05
N ARG A 117 -2.59 -6.99 -2.00
CA ARG A 117 -2.28 -8.23 -1.29
C ARG A 117 -2.52 -9.42 -2.21
N GLY A 118 -1.51 -10.29 -2.35
CA GLY A 118 -1.69 -11.56 -3.06
C GLY A 118 -2.87 -12.35 -2.47
N TRP A 119 -3.60 -13.08 -3.32
CA TRP A 119 -4.85 -13.72 -2.93
C TRP A 119 -4.73 -14.63 -1.71
N GLU A 120 -3.67 -15.45 -1.63
CA GLU A 120 -3.48 -16.35 -0.48
C GLU A 120 -3.32 -15.59 0.84
N SER A 121 -2.53 -14.52 0.84
CA SER A 121 -2.34 -13.67 2.02
C SER A 121 -3.61 -12.92 2.39
N ALA A 122 -4.36 -12.45 1.40
CA ALA A 122 -5.61 -11.73 1.61
C ALA A 122 -6.74 -12.64 2.11
N ALA A 123 -6.85 -13.85 1.56
CA ALA A 123 -7.87 -14.83 1.94
C ALA A 123 -7.75 -15.24 3.41
N LYS A 124 -6.53 -15.28 3.95
CA LYS A 124 -6.31 -15.53 5.38
C LYS A 124 -6.89 -14.42 6.25
N ILE A 125 -6.64 -13.15 5.90
CA ILE A 125 -7.15 -11.98 6.63
C ILE A 125 -8.68 -11.94 6.56
N LEU A 126 -9.25 -12.12 5.37
CA LEU A 126 -10.70 -12.11 5.16
C LEU A 126 -11.44 -13.29 5.81
N SER A 127 -10.72 -14.33 6.25
CA SER A 127 -11.28 -15.48 6.96
C SER A 127 -11.19 -15.38 8.49
N GLU A 128 -10.43 -14.40 8.99
CA GLU A 128 -10.20 -14.17 10.43
C GLU A 128 -11.12 -13.05 11.00
N ASP A 129 -11.94 -12.42 10.15
CA ASP A 129 -13.06 -11.51 10.50
C ASP A 129 -14.42 -12.23 10.50
#